data_AF-A0A524AE46-F1
#
_entry.id   AF-A0A524AE46-F1
#
_cell.length_a   1.000
_cell.length_b   1.000
_cell.length_c   1.000
_cell.angle_alpha   90.00
_cell.angle_beta   90.00
_cell.angle_gamma   90.00
#
_symmetry.space_group_name_H-M   'P 1'
#
loop_
_entity.id
_entity.type
_entity.pdbx_description
1 polymer ?
#
loop_
_entity_poly.entity_id
_entity_poly.type
_entity_poly.pdbx_seq_one_letter_code
_entity_poly.pdbx_strand_id
1 'polypeptide(L)'
;MHESIIIEGLSKYYNGFLALDNLSLKVRKNEDVALLGPNGAGKTTALKLLCGLLRPSSGTAYINGVNVMEERERAISKVGAMLETPEFYPFLTPNETLSYLGRLRGMSKRGLKSRINEVIKLVRLEGWA
;
A
#
# COMPACT_ATOMS: atom_id res chain seq x y z
N MET A 1 -16.90 8.93 -10.90
CA MET A 1 -16.67 8.61 -9.47
C MET A 1 -15.41 9.32 -9.04
N HIS A 2 -15.46 10.07 -7.94
CA HIS A 2 -14.41 11.00 -7.50
C HIS A 2 -13.52 10.39 -6.41
N GLU A 3 -13.99 9.30 -5.80
CA GLU A 3 -13.37 8.57 -4.70
C GLU A 3 -12.41 7.48 -5.20
N SER A 4 -11.15 7.54 -4.76
CA SER A 4 -10.14 6.52 -5.04
C SER A 4 -10.11 5.41 -3.98
N ILE A 5 -10.54 5.70 -2.76
CA ILE A 5 -10.67 4.71 -1.68
C ILE A 5 -12.04 4.85 -1.04
N ILE A 6 -12.75 3.73 -0.87
CA ILE A 6 -14.01 3.66 -0.14
C ILE A 6 -13.91 2.52 0.86
N ILE A 7 -14.25 2.79 2.12
CA ILE A 7 -14.31 1.83 3.22
C ILE A 7 -15.73 1.90 3.80
N GLU A 8 -16.37 0.75 3.95
CA GLU A 8 -17.76 0.64 4.42
C GLU A 8 -17.84 -0.39 5.54
N GLY A 9 -18.00 0.12 6.78
CA GLY A 9 -18.22 -0.68 7.98
C GLY A 9 -17.15 -1.73 8.26
N LEU A 10 -15.88 -1.40 7.98
CA LEU A 10 -14.78 -2.36 8.01
C LEU A 10 -14.38 -2.67 9.45
N SER A 11 -14.51 -3.94 9.84
CA SER A 11 -14.14 -4.42 11.17
C SER A 11 -13.16 -5.59 11.11
N LYS A 12 -12.34 -5.75 12.15
CA LYS A 12 -11.38 -6.85 12.28
C LYS A 12 -11.28 -7.36 13.71
N TYR A 13 -11.57 -8.64 13.88
CA TYR A 13 -11.28 -9.40 15.09
C TYR A 13 -10.03 -10.26 14.93
N TYR A 14 -9.26 -10.38 16.00
CA TYR A 14 -8.19 -11.37 16.19
C TYR A 14 -8.51 -12.19 17.43
N ASN A 15 -8.88 -13.46 17.26
CA ASN A 15 -9.16 -14.38 18.37
C ASN A 15 -10.09 -13.76 19.45
N GLY A 16 -11.15 -13.09 19.02
CA GLY A 16 -12.11 -12.40 19.90
C GLY A 16 -11.75 -10.96 20.28
N PHE A 17 -10.53 -10.50 20.05
CA PHE A 17 -10.13 -9.10 20.27
C PHE A 17 -10.53 -8.22 19.07
N LEU A 18 -11.33 -7.18 19.31
CA LEU A 18 -11.75 -6.21 18.31
C LEU A 18 -10.64 -5.19 18.04
N ALA A 19 -9.90 -5.36 16.95
CA ALA A 19 -8.75 -4.52 16.59
C ALA A 19 -9.08 -3.38 15.62
N LEU A 20 -10.22 -3.46 14.94
CA LEU A 20 -10.77 -2.38 14.13
C LEU A 20 -12.29 -2.48 14.19
N ASP A 21 -12.96 -1.39 14.54
CA ASP A 21 -14.41 -1.37 14.75
C ASP A 21 -15.09 -0.42 13.76
N ASN A 22 -15.85 -1.02 12.83
CA ASN A 22 -16.80 -0.35 11.96
C ASN A 22 -16.27 0.90 11.23
N LEU A 23 -15.02 0.85 10.74
CA LEU A 23 -14.40 1.99 10.05
C LEU A 23 -15.12 2.25 8.72
N SER A 24 -15.59 3.48 8.53
CA SER A 24 -16.11 3.97 7.24
C SER A 24 -15.40 5.25 6.84
N LEU A 25 -14.90 5.29 5.60
CA LEU A 25 -14.08 6.40 5.09
C LEU A 25 -14.20 6.47 3.57
N LYS A 26 -14.22 7.69 3.03
CA LYS A 26 -14.10 7.94 1.60
C LYS A 26 -12.95 8.89 1.37
N VAL A 27 -12.02 8.52 0.50
CA VAL A 27 -10.87 9.34 0.10
C VAL A 27 -10.99 9.65 -1.39
N ARG A 28 -10.93 10.93 -1.72
CA ARG A 28 -11.00 11.44 -3.09
C ARG A 28 -9.66 11.24 -3.80
N LYS A 29 -9.72 11.21 -5.13
CA LYS A 29 -8.52 11.21 -5.94
C LYS A 29 -7.69 12.46 -5.65
N ASN A 30 -6.37 12.29 -5.49
CA ASN A 30 -5.41 13.35 -5.16
C ASN A 30 -5.63 13.99 -3.77
N GLU A 31 -6.27 13.26 -2.85
CA GLU A 31 -6.42 13.69 -1.45
C GLU A 31 -5.36 13.02 -0.57
N ASP A 32 -4.71 13.82 0.27
CA ASP A 32 -3.77 13.35 1.28
C ASP A 32 -4.52 13.15 2.61
N VAL A 33 -4.51 11.92 3.13
CA VAL A 33 -5.22 11.56 4.37
C VAL A 33 -4.28 10.91 5.36
N ALA A 34 -4.37 11.33 6.62
CA ALA A 34 -3.65 10.72 7.73
C ALA A 34 -4.61 10.01 8.68
N LEU A 35 -4.32 8.74 9.00
CA LEU A 35 -4.97 8.02 10.09
C LEU A 35 -4.21 8.30 11.39
N LEU A 36 -4.80 9.08 12.29
CA LEU A 36 -4.20 9.49 13.56
C LEU A 36 -4.87 8.78 14.75
N GLY A 37 -4.07 8.41 15.74
CA GLY A 37 -4.55 7.75 16.96
C GLY A 37 -3.43 7.09 17.76
N PRO A 38 -3.67 6.68 19.01
CA PRO A 38 -2.67 6.05 19.86
C PRO A 38 -2.21 4.68 19.32
N ASN A 39 -1.12 4.15 19.89
CA ASN A 39 -0.70 2.78 19.60
C ASN A 39 -1.82 1.79 19.96
N GLY A 40 -2.05 0.81 19.10
CA GLY A 40 -3.17 -0.13 19.25
C GLY A 40 -4.52 0.34 18.72
N ALA A 41 -4.67 1.60 18.27
CA ALA A 41 -5.94 2.12 17.74
C ALA A 41 -6.41 1.52 16.39
N GLY A 42 -5.74 0.48 15.87
CA GLY A 42 -6.14 -0.18 14.63
C GLY A 42 -5.62 0.45 13.32
N LYS A 43 -4.77 1.49 13.38
CA LYS A 43 -4.22 2.16 12.18
C LYS A 43 -3.55 1.18 11.21
N THR A 44 -2.59 0.42 11.70
CA THR A 44 -1.86 -0.59 10.92
C THR A 44 -2.80 -1.70 10.44
N THR A 45 -3.80 -2.08 11.25
CA THR A 45 -4.84 -3.04 10.86
C THR A 45 -5.64 -2.54 9.66
N ALA A 46 -6.09 -1.27 9.68
CA ALA A 46 -6.81 -0.65 8.56
C ALA A 46 -5.97 -0.62 7.28
N LEU A 47 -4.69 -0.20 7.36
CA LEU A 47 -3.81 -0.16 6.19
C LEU A 47 -3.53 -1.58 5.63
N LYS A 48 -3.33 -2.58 6.48
CA LYS A 48 -3.14 -3.97 6.07
C LYS A 48 -4.39 -4.55 5.39
N LEU A 49 -5.59 -4.18 5.84
CA LEU A 49 -6.85 -4.55 5.18
C LEU A 49 -6.98 -3.90 3.80
N LEU A 50 -6.69 -2.60 3.67
CA LEU A 50 -6.69 -1.90 2.38
C LEU A 50 -5.69 -2.49 1.37
N CYS A 51 -4.53 -2.91 1.85
CA CYS A 51 -3.52 -3.57 1.01
C CYS A 51 -3.85 -5.05 0.71
N GLY A 52 -5.00 -5.56 1.16
CA GLY A 52 -5.40 -6.95 1.01
C GLY A 52 -4.50 -7.95 1.73
N LEU A 53 -3.66 -7.50 2.68
CA LEU A 53 -2.79 -8.37 3.48
C LEU A 53 -3.54 -9.08 4.60
N LEU A 54 -4.72 -8.58 4.95
CA LEU A 54 -5.64 -9.17 5.91
C LEU A 54 -7.02 -9.27 5.28
N ARG A 55 -7.79 -10.28 5.71
CA ARG A 55 -9.24 -10.32 5.47
C ARG A 55 -9.99 -9.64 6.62
N PRO A 56 -11.01 -8.82 6.33
CA PRO A 56 -11.88 -8.25 7.35
C PRO A 56 -12.71 -9.34 8.00
N SER A 57 -13.20 -9.06 9.20
CA SER A 57 -14.24 -9.86 9.83
C SER A 57 -15.64 -9.48 9.33
N SER A 58 -15.83 -8.21 8.98
CA SER A 58 -17.04 -7.67 8.34
C SER A 58 -16.73 -6.38 7.58
N GLY A 59 -17.66 -5.96 6.74
CA GLY A 59 -17.51 -4.76 5.91
C GLY A 59 -16.69 -5.01 4.65
N THR A 60 -16.51 -3.94 3.87
CA THR A 60 -15.83 -4.01 2.57
C THR A 60 -14.96 -2.77 2.33
N ALA A 61 -14.04 -2.89 1.37
CA ALA A 61 -13.20 -1.80 0.93
C ALA A 61 -13.00 -1.86 -0.59
N TYR A 62 -12.94 -0.69 -1.21
CA TYR A 62 -12.73 -0.52 -2.64
C TYR A 62 -11.53 0.40 -2.90
N ILE A 63 -10.71 0.03 -3.88
CA ILE A 63 -9.64 0.88 -4.41
C ILE A 63 -9.90 1.09 -5.89
N ASN A 64 -10.07 2.35 -6.30
CA ASN A 64 -10.41 2.74 -7.67
C ASN A 64 -11.63 1.97 -8.23
N GLY A 65 -12.65 1.78 -7.38
CA GLY A 65 -13.88 1.05 -7.73
C GLY A 65 -13.74 -0.47 -7.75
N VAL A 66 -12.58 -1.04 -7.41
CA VAL A 66 -12.36 -2.49 -7.36
C VAL A 66 -12.44 -2.96 -5.91
N ASN A 67 -13.28 -3.96 -5.65
CA ASN A 67 -13.42 -4.56 -4.31
C ASN A 67 -12.13 -5.30 -3.94
N VAL A 68 -11.52 -4.90 -2.81
CA VAL A 68 -10.24 -5.45 -2.33
C VAL A 68 -10.35 -6.93 -1.95
N MET A 69 -11.54 -7.40 -1.55
CA MET A 69 -11.76 -8.79 -1.11
C MET A 69 -12.08 -9.75 -2.25
N GLU A 70 -12.74 -9.26 -3.30
CA GLU A 70 -13.15 -10.08 -4.46
C GLU A 70 -12.05 -10.12 -5.53
N GLU A 71 -11.43 -8.97 -5.82
CA GLU A 71 -10.44 -8.82 -6.90
C GLU A 71 -9.13 -8.23 -6.35
N ARG A 72 -8.58 -8.84 -5.29
CA ARG A 72 -7.40 -8.34 -4.57
C ARG A 72 -6.26 -7.90 -5.48
N GLU A 73 -5.81 -8.76 -6.39
CA GLU A 73 -4.66 -8.48 -7.27
C GLU A 73 -4.90 -7.26 -8.14
N ARG A 74 -6.10 -7.13 -8.69
CA ARG A 74 -6.51 -5.98 -9.50
C ARG A 74 -6.59 -4.71 -8.66
N ALA A 75 -7.20 -4.79 -7.47
CA ALA A 75 -7.35 -3.67 -6.56
C ALA A 75 -5.99 -3.09 -6.13
N ILE A 76 -5.01 -3.94 -5.82
CA ILE A 76 -3.68 -3.51 -5.33
C ILE A 76 -2.64 -3.31 -6.43
N SER A 77 -2.97 -3.62 -7.69
CA SER A 77 -2.03 -3.55 -8.82
C SER A 77 -1.38 -2.17 -8.98
N LYS A 78 -2.11 -1.10 -8.63
CA LYS A 78 -1.67 0.31 -8.71
C LYS A 78 -1.36 0.92 -7.34
N VAL A 79 -1.25 0.11 -6.30
CA VAL A 79 -0.95 0.55 -4.93
C VAL A 79 0.54 0.37 -4.65
N GLY A 80 1.19 1.45 -4.20
CA GLY A 80 2.47 1.40 -3.50
C GLY A 80 2.20 1.51 -1.99
N ALA A 81 2.81 0.64 -1.19
CA ALA A 81 2.60 0.61 0.25
C ALA A 81 3.92 0.36 0.98
N MET A 82 4.12 1.08 2.08
CA MET A 82 5.16 0.85 3.08
C MET A 82 4.46 0.86 4.44
N LEU A 83 4.25 -0.32 5.01
CA LEU A 83 3.43 -0.49 6.23
C LEU A 83 4.26 -0.58 7.50
N GLU A 84 5.48 -1.07 7.36
CA GLU A 84 6.48 -1.24 8.41
C GLU A 84 7.82 -0.81 7.81
N THR A 85 8.90 -0.89 8.59
CA THR A 85 10.25 -0.70 8.07
C THR A 85 10.52 -1.72 6.95
N PRO A 86 10.87 -1.28 5.72
CA PRO A 86 11.21 -2.20 4.66
C PRO A 86 12.53 -2.91 4.97
N GLU A 87 12.55 -4.23 4.80
CA GLU A 87 13.78 -5.01 4.78
C GLU A 87 14.23 -5.18 3.32
N PHE A 88 15.48 -4.80 3.06
CA PHE A 88 16.10 -4.97 1.75
C PHE A 88 17.13 -6.11 1.82
N TYR A 89 17.41 -6.71 0.67
CA TYR A 89 18.54 -7.61 0.54
C TYR A 89 19.83 -6.81 0.73
N PRO A 90 20.64 -7.08 1.78
CA PRO A 90 21.76 -6.22 2.15
C PRO A 90 22.90 -6.23 1.13
N PHE A 91 22.92 -7.23 0.25
CA PHE A 91 23.88 -7.38 -0.83
C PHE A 91 23.46 -6.70 -2.14
N LEU A 92 22.30 -6.04 -2.19
CA LEU A 92 21.85 -5.29 -3.37
C LEU A 92 22.10 -3.79 -3.20
N THR A 93 22.63 -3.16 -4.25
CA THR A 93 22.69 -1.69 -4.31
C THR A 93 21.29 -1.09 -4.47
N PRO A 94 21.11 0.23 -4.26
CA PRO A 94 19.85 0.93 -4.55
C PRO A 94 19.36 0.71 -5.99
N ASN A 95 20.28 0.77 -6.97
CA ASN A 95 19.97 0.50 -8.38
C ASN A 95 19.45 -0.94 -8.58
N GLU A 96 20.10 -1.92 -7.97
CA GLU A 96 19.72 -3.32 -8.08
C GLU A 96 18.39 -3.61 -7.41
N THR A 97 18.16 -3.04 -6.22
CA THR A 97 16.90 -3.14 -5.47
C THR A 97 15.73 -2.59 -6.28
N LEU A 98 15.86 -1.37 -6.82
CA LEU A 98 14.80 -0.75 -7.63
C LEU A 98 14.59 -1.48 -8.97
N SER A 99 15.67 -1.97 -9.58
CA SER A 99 15.60 -2.81 -10.79
C SER A 99 14.86 -4.12 -10.52
N TYR A 100 15.15 -4.79 -9.41
CA TYR A 100 14.47 -6.01 -8.99
C TYR A 100 12.96 -5.77 -8.79
N LEU A 101 12.59 -4.76 -7.99
CA LEU A 101 11.19 -4.42 -7.73
C LEU A 101 10.43 -4.02 -9.00
N GLY A 102 11.05 -3.21 -9.87
CA GLY A 102 10.43 -2.77 -11.12
C GLY A 102 10.18 -3.91 -12.11
N ARG A 103 11.09 -4.91 -12.17
CA ARG A 103 10.90 -6.11 -12.99
C ARG A 103 9.74 -6.96 -12.47
N LEU A 104 9.61 -7.13 -11.15
CA LEU A 104 8.47 -7.83 -10.55
C LEU A 104 7.13 -7.16 -10.86
N ARG A 105 7.14 -5.83 -11.05
CA ARG A 105 5.97 -5.04 -11.46
C ARG A 105 5.77 -4.96 -12.98
N GLY A 106 6.54 -5.72 -13.77
CA GLY A 106 6.37 -5.81 -15.23
C GLY A 106 6.82 -4.57 -16.02
N MET A 107 7.71 -3.75 -15.46
CA MET A 107 8.19 -2.54 -16.15
C MET A 107 9.12 -2.90 -17.32
N SER A 108 9.00 -2.16 -18.43
CA SER A 108 9.90 -2.30 -19.58
C SER A 108 11.33 -1.90 -19.22
N LYS A 109 12.35 -2.54 -19.82
CA LYS A 109 13.77 -2.23 -19.54
C LYS A 109 14.09 -0.74 -19.68
N ARG A 110 13.57 -0.10 -20.74
CA ARG A 110 13.80 1.34 -21.00
C ARG A 110 13.10 2.22 -19.95
N GLY A 111 11.83 1.96 -19.66
CA GLY A 111 11.07 2.71 -18.67
C GLY A 111 11.63 2.57 -17.26
N LEU A 112 12.04 1.36 -16.90
CA LEU A 112 12.66 1.05 -15.62
C LEU A 112 13.97 1.82 -15.42
N LYS A 113 14.89 1.78 -16.39
CA LYS A 113 16.16 2.52 -16.30
C LYS A 113 15.94 4.02 -16.11
N SER A 114 15.03 4.61 -16.89
CA SER A 114 14.70 6.04 -16.77
C SER A 114 14.11 6.37 -15.40
N ARG A 115 13.20 5.54 -14.89
CA ARG A 115 12.55 5.76 -13.60
C ARG A 115 13.51 5.60 -12.42
N ILE A 116 14.43 4.64 -12.49
CA ILE A 116 15.45 4.45 -11.45
C ILE A 116 16.33 5.70 -11.33
N ASN A 117 16.83 6.21 -12.46
CA ASN A 117 17.65 7.43 -12.47
C ASN A 117 16.90 8.63 -11.88
N GLU A 118 15.62 8.79 -12.22
CA GLU A 118 14.75 9.84 -11.68
C GLU A 118 14.60 9.72 -10.16
N VAL A 119 14.24 8.53 -9.67
CA VAL A 119 13.96 8.30 -8.25
C VAL A 119 15.22 8.41 -7.40
N ILE A 120 16.35 7.84 -7.84
CA ILE A 120 17.63 7.93 -7.11
C ILE A 120 18.06 9.39 -6.92
N LYS A 121 17.91 10.20 -7.97
CA LYS A 121 18.18 11.64 -7.88
C LYS A 121 17.21 12.34 -6.93
N LEU A 122 15.91 12.02 -7.02
CA LEU A 122 14.88 12.60 -6.15
C LEU A 122 15.16 12.36 -4.67
N VAL A 123 15.59 11.15 -4.31
CA VAL A 123 15.91 10.78 -2.91
C VAL A 123 17.39 10.95 -2.55
N ARG A 124 18.20 11.54 -3.45
CA ARG A 124 19.62 11.88 -3.25
C ARG A 124 20.52 10.68 -2.91
N LEU A 125 20.28 9.54 -3.57
CA LEU A 125 21.08 8.33 -3.40
C LEU A 125 22.16 8.15 -4.48
N GLU A 126 22.48 9.18 -5.27
CA GLU A 126 23.43 9.10 -6.40
C GLU A 126 24.83 8.62 -5.98
N GLY A 127 25.29 8.96 -4.77
CA GLY A 127 26.59 8.50 -4.24
C GLY A 127 26.61 7.05 -3.71
N TRP A 128 25.45 6.39 -3.67
CA TRP A 128 25.26 5.04 -3.16
C TRP A 128 24.78 4.07 -4.26
N ALA A 129 24.54 4.58 -5.47
CA ALA A 129 23.85 3.92 -6.56
C ALA A 129 24.75 3.00 -7.39
#